data_AF-A0A1L7NNW6-F1
#
_entry.id   AF-A0A1L7NNW6-F1
#
_cell.length_a   1.000
_cell.length_b   1.000
_cell.length_c   1.000
_cell.angle_alpha   90.00
_cell.angle_beta   90.00
_cell.angle_gamma   90.00
#
_symmetry.space_group_name_H-M   'P 1'
#
loop_
_entity.id
_entity.type
_entity.pdbx_description
1 polymer ?
#
loop_
_entity_poly.entity_id
_entity_poly.type
_entity_poly.pdbx_seq_one_letter_code
_entity_poly.pdbx_strand_id
1 'polypeptide(L)'
;MSAILLNEDYYQFLLSGRQQGEELTYIGADRLIPFKAKAWLDLSQRKENGEGGADSKDIRKHRNDVLALTSLLTGEVIELPESITADMQLFLDRLATEDLDFKALKIQGDLPTIVGRIAESFGLQMTA
;
A
#
# COMPACT_ATOMS: atom_id res chain seq x y z
N MET A 1 -4.58 14.06 11.12
CA MET A 1 -3.35 13.29 11.41
C MET A 1 -3.67 11.82 11.20
N SER A 2 -2.87 11.10 10.41
CA SER A 2 -3.08 9.69 10.07
C SER A 2 -2.87 8.83 11.33
N ALA A 3 -3.93 8.18 11.82
CA ALA A 3 -3.90 7.30 12.99
C ALA A 3 -2.91 6.12 12.84
N ILE A 4 -2.50 5.80 11.62
CA ILE A 4 -1.49 4.77 11.30
C ILE A 4 -0.16 4.99 12.02
N LEU A 5 0.28 6.24 12.23
CA LEU A 5 1.54 6.50 12.93
C LEU A 5 1.48 6.23 14.44
N LEU A 6 0.29 5.92 14.97
CA LEU A 6 0.12 5.44 16.35
C LEU A 6 0.35 3.93 16.46
N ASN A 7 0.41 3.21 15.33
CA ASN A 7 0.81 1.81 15.32
C ASN A 7 2.34 1.71 15.38
N GLU A 8 2.85 1.01 16.39
CA GLU A 8 4.28 0.92 16.67
C GLU A 8 5.06 0.23 15.54
N ASP A 9 4.49 -0.83 14.95
CA ASP A 9 5.14 -1.54 13.84
C ASP A 9 5.27 -0.64 12.61
N TYR A 10 4.20 0.09 12.25
CA TYR A 10 4.25 1.05 11.15
C TYR A 10 5.24 2.19 11.44
N TYR A 11 5.29 2.67 12.68
CA TYR A 11 6.23 3.70 13.08
C TYR A 11 7.68 3.24 12.96
N GLN A 12 8.02 2.07 13.51
CA GLN A 12 9.38 1.50 13.43
C GLN A 12 9.76 1.18 11.98
N PHE A 13 8.82 0.61 11.21
CA PHE A 13 9.00 0.32 9.79
C PHE A 13 9.30 1.58 8.97
N LEU A 14 8.64 2.69 9.29
CA LEU A 14 8.93 3.99 8.68
C LEU A 14 10.33 4.49 9.04
N LEU A 15 10.72 4.38 10.32
CA LEU A 15 12.03 4.84 10.81
C LEU A 15 13.17 4.05 10.16
N SER A 16 13.05 2.73 10.09
CA SER A 16 14.09 1.86 9.52
C SER A 16 14.28 2.05 8.02
N GLY A 17 13.26 2.54 7.31
CA GLY A 17 13.29 2.78 5.87
C GLY A 17 13.67 4.20 5.45
N ARG A 18 14.09 5.05 6.40
CA ARG A 18 14.51 6.42 6.09
C ARG A 18 15.82 6.40 5.31
N GLN A 19 15.80 7.05 4.16
CA GLN A 19 17.00 7.31 3.36
C GLN A 19 17.45 8.75 3.60
N GLN A 20 18.74 8.93 3.85
CA GLN A 20 19.34 10.24 4.03
C GLN A 20 19.98 10.67 2.71
N GLY A 21 19.35 11.61 2.02
CA GLY A 21 20.00 12.36 0.93
C GLY A 21 20.92 13.45 1.48
N GLU A 22 21.65 14.13 0.59
CA GLU A 22 22.59 15.18 0.97
C GLU A 22 21.92 16.36 1.72
N GLU A 23 20.65 16.65 1.43
CA GLU A 23 19.91 17.76 2.06
C GLU A 23 18.60 17.34 2.76
N LEU A 24 18.02 16.18 2.44
CA LEU A 24 16.70 15.77 2.95
C LEU A 24 16.63 14.27 3.27
N THR A 25 15.90 13.95 4.34
CA THR A 25 15.47 12.57 4.64
C THR A 25 14.17 12.26 3.91
N TYR A 26 14.13 11.15 3.18
CA TYR A 26 12.93 10.69 2.47
C TYR A 26 12.69 9.21 2.69
N ILE A 27 11.51 8.75 2.29
CA ILE A 27 11.10 7.35 2.30
C ILE A 27 10.70 6.94 0.89
N GLY A 28 11.07 5.73 0.50
CA GLY A 28 10.81 5.21 -0.85
C GLY A 28 9.43 4.58 -0.99
N ALA A 29 9.18 4.05 -2.20
CA ALA A 29 7.97 3.28 -2.50
C ALA A 29 7.84 2.03 -1.61
N ASP A 30 8.97 1.46 -1.20
CA ASP A 30 9.08 0.35 -0.25
C ASP A 30 8.36 0.62 1.07
N ARG A 31 8.39 1.87 1.56
CA ARG A 31 7.67 2.26 2.78
C ARG A 31 6.31 2.87 2.49
N LEU A 32 6.18 3.63 1.42
CA LEU A 32 4.93 4.30 1.10
C LEU A 32 3.80 3.31 0.76
N ILE A 33 4.10 2.20 0.07
CA ILE A 33 3.08 1.24 -0.34
C ILE A 33 2.34 0.64 0.87
N PRO A 34 3.02 0.06 1.89
CA PRO A 34 2.33 -0.49 3.07
C PRO A 34 1.48 0.54 3.82
N PHE A 35 1.97 1.78 3.91
CA PHE A 35 1.22 2.87 4.54
C PHE A 35 -0.06 3.23 3.78
N LYS A 36 0.01 3.26 2.44
CA LYS A 36 -1.15 3.55 1.59
C LYS A 36 -2.14 2.39 1.58
N ALA A 37 -1.66 1.15 1.56
CA ALA A 37 -2.47 -0.06 1.68
C ALA A 37 -3.26 -0.06 2.99
N LYS A 38 -2.61 0.24 4.12
CA LYS A 38 -3.30 0.34 5.42
C LYS A 38 -4.36 1.42 5.45
N ALA A 39 -4.03 2.62 4.95
CA ALA A 39 -4.98 3.72 4.89
C ALA A 39 -6.20 3.39 4.03
N TRP A 40 -5.98 2.65 2.94
CA TRP A 40 -7.06 2.14 2.11
C TRP A 40 -7.95 1.16 2.88
N LEU A 41 -7.37 0.17 3.56
CA LEU A 41 -8.12 -0.80 4.37
C LEU A 41 -8.93 -0.12 5.47
N ASP A 42 -8.30 0.79 6.23
CA ASP A 42 -8.96 1.49 7.33
C ASP A 42 -10.15 2.32 6.82
N LEU A 43 -9.98 3.07 5.72
CA LEU A 43 -11.07 3.88 5.16
C LEU A 43 -12.17 3.02 4.53
N SER A 44 -11.81 1.93 3.85
CA SER A 44 -12.77 0.97 3.31
C SER A 44 -13.62 0.34 4.41
N GLN A 45 -12.99 -0.10 5.50
CA GLN A 45 -13.68 -0.67 6.66
C GLN A 45 -14.62 0.34 7.32
N ARG A 46 -14.16 1.58 7.53
CA ARG A 46 -15.02 2.66 8.08
C ARG A 46 -16.23 2.93 7.20
N LYS A 47 -16.04 2.93 5.88
CA LYS A 47 -17.14 3.09 4.92
C LYS A 47 -18.13 1.94 4.99
N GLU A 48 -17.64 0.70 5.05
CA GLU A 48 -18.46 -0.51 5.21
C GLU A 48 -19.27 -0.48 6.52
N ASN A 49 -18.68 0.05 7.59
CA ASN A 49 -19.34 0.22 8.89
C ASN A 49 -20.35 1.40 8.93
N GLY A 50 -20.44 2.20 7.87
CA GLY A 50 -21.27 3.40 7.82
C GLY A 50 -20.74 4.56 8.68
N GLU A 51 -19.46 4.55 9.04
CA GLU A 51 -18.82 5.61 9.82
C GLU A 51 -18.64 6.87 8.95
N GLY A 52 -19.02 8.03 9.49
CA GLY A 52 -18.88 9.32 8.80
C GLY A 52 -17.40 9.66 8.52
N GLY A 53 -17.14 10.29 7.37
CA GLY A 53 -15.81 10.78 6.99
C GLY A 53 -14.96 9.84 6.11
N ALA A 54 -15.49 8.68 5.71
CA ALA A 54 -14.85 7.82 4.72
C ALA A 54 -15.26 8.21 3.27
N ASP A 55 -14.60 9.24 2.71
CA ASP A 55 -14.84 9.67 1.33
C ASP A 55 -14.33 8.60 0.35
N SER A 56 -15.21 8.16 -0.55
CA SER A 56 -14.86 7.22 -1.63
C SER A 56 -13.78 7.75 -2.56
N LYS A 57 -13.60 9.07 -2.65
CA LYS A 57 -12.51 9.71 -3.37
C LYS A 57 -11.16 9.48 -2.68
N ASP A 58 -11.11 9.59 -1.36
CA ASP A 58 -9.88 9.40 -0.58
C ASP A 58 -9.47 7.93 -0.56
N ILE A 59 -10.44 7.01 -0.43
CA ILE A 59 -10.22 5.57 -0.60
C ILE A 59 -9.57 5.30 -1.96
N ARG A 60 -10.21 5.71 -3.07
CA ARG A 60 -9.65 5.50 -4.42
C ARG A 60 -8.27 6.13 -4.60
N LYS A 61 -8.01 7.29 -3.97
CA LYS A 61 -6.71 7.94 -4.01
C LYS A 61 -5.61 7.06 -3.40
N HIS A 62 -5.83 6.48 -2.22
CA HIS A 62 -4.83 5.60 -1.60
C HIS A 62 -4.50 4.38 -2.45
N ARG A 63 -5.53 3.74 -3.03
CA ARG A 63 -5.36 2.63 -3.97
C ARG A 63 -4.55 3.05 -5.19
N ASN A 64 -4.91 4.16 -5.83
CA ASN A 64 -4.22 4.65 -7.02
C ASN A 64 -2.76 5.03 -6.72
N ASP A 65 -2.49 5.60 -5.54
CA ASP A 65 -1.13 5.89 -5.09
C ASP A 65 -0.29 4.59 -5.01
N VAL A 66 -0.85 3.49 -4.46
CA VAL A 66 -0.16 2.18 -4.44
C VAL A 66 0.15 1.69 -5.85
N LEU A 67 -0.84 1.71 -6.75
CA LEU A 67 -0.67 1.26 -8.13
C LEU A 67 0.43 2.07 -8.85
N ALA A 68 0.47 3.39 -8.65
CA ALA A 68 1.49 4.26 -9.23
C ALA A 68 2.88 3.99 -8.64
N LEU A 69 2.98 3.86 -7.31
CA LEU A 69 4.24 3.59 -6.61
C LEU A 69 4.83 2.23 -6.94
N THR A 70 4.02 1.24 -7.34
CA THR A 70 4.49 -0.10 -7.70
C THR A 70 5.55 -0.08 -8.80
N SER A 71 5.44 0.88 -9.74
CA SER A 71 6.44 1.05 -10.81
C SER A 71 7.85 1.40 -10.31
N LEU A 72 7.95 1.99 -9.11
CA LEU A 72 9.19 2.44 -8.48
C LEU A 72 9.86 1.36 -7.63
N LEU A 73 9.22 0.19 -7.44
CA LEU A 73 9.82 -0.92 -6.72
C LEU A 73 11.03 -1.47 -7.49
N THR A 74 12.14 -1.67 -6.80
CA THR A 74 13.42 -2.11 -7.37
C THR A 74 13.50 -3.62 -7.60
N GLY A 75 12.54 -4.39 -7.07
CA GLY A 75 12.53 -5.86 -7.10
C GLY A 75 13.31 -6.51 -5.95
N GLU A 76 13.89 -5.71 -5.05
CA GLU A 76 14.42 -6.21 -3.78
C GLU A 76 13.28 -6.60 -2.86
N VAL A 77 13.44 -7.72 -2.15
CA VAL A 77 12.45 -8.18 -1.16
C VAL A 77 12.59 -7.35 0.11
N ILE A 78 11.51 -6.69 0.49
CA ILE A 78 11.41 -5.84 1.68
C ILE A 78 10.79 -6.67 2.78
N GLU A 79 11.55 -6.90 3.85
CA GLU A 79 11.03 -7.59 5.04
C GLU A 79 9.98 -6.71 5.74
N LEU A 80 8.84 -7.33 6.02
CA LEU A 80 7.71 -6.72 6.71
C LEU A 80 7.54 -7.37 8.09
N PRO A 81 7.21 -6.58 9.14
CA PRO A 81 6.65 -7.13 10.36
C PRO A 81 5.38 -7.96 10.09
N GLU A 82 5.05 -8.89 10.97
CA GLU A 82 3.89 -9.79 10.80
C GLU A 82 2.57 -9.03 10.63
N SER A 83 2.36 -7.96 11.41
CA SER A 83 1.17 -7.11 11.33
C SER A 83 1.03 -6.43 9.95
N ILE A 84 2.13 -5.87 9.45
CA ILE A 84 2.17 -5.20 8.14
C ILE A 84 2.02 -6.23 7.01
N THR A 85 2.59 -7.43 7.18
CA THR A 85 2.42 -8.55 6.25
C THR A 85 0.96 -8.93 6.10
N ALA A 86 0.25 -9.10 7.23
CA ALA A 86 -1.17 -9.44 7.23
C ALA A 86 -2.03 -8.33 6.58
N ASP A 87 -1.75 -7.07 6.90
CA ASP A 87 -2.42 -5.92 6.27
C ASP A 87 -2.16 -5.89 4.75
N MET A 88 -0.93 -6.15 4.31
CA MET A 88 -0.58 -6.19 2.88
C MET A 88 -1.24 -7.34 2.14
N GLN A 89 -1.33 -8.53 2.74
CA GLN A 89 -2.06 -9.67 2.17
C GLN A 89 -3.54 -9.33 1.99
N LEU A 90 -4.19 -8.84 3.04
CA LEU A 90 -5.60 -8.43 2.99
C LEU A 90 -5.83 -7.35 1.93
N PHE A 91 -4.90 -6.41 1.79
CA PHE A 91 -4.97 -5.40 0.75
C PHE A 91 -4.93 -6.02 -0.65
N LEU A 92 -4.02 -6.95 -0.92
CA LEU A 92 -3.93 -7.59 -2.24
C LEU A 92 -5.15 -8.45 -2.56
N ASP A 93 -5.67 -9.19 -1.58
CA ASP A 93 -6.87 -10.00 -1.75
C ASP A 93 -8.07 -9.13 -2.13
N ARG A 94 -8.28 -8.01 -1.43
CA ARG A 94 -9.35 -7.08 -1.77
C ARG A 94 -9.09 -6.36 -3.10
N LEU A 95 -7.84 -5.94 -3.37
CA LEU A 95 -7.45 -5.27 -4.60
C LEU A 95 -7.70 -6.17 -5.83
N ALA A 96 -7.47 -7.48 -5.73
CA ALA A 96 -7.71 -8.45 -6.79
C ALA A 96 -9.19 -8.53 -7.22
N THR A 97 -10.11 -8.09 -6.35
CA THR A 97 -11.56 -8.06 -6.62
C THR A 97 -12.07 -6.72 -7.16
N GLU A 98 -11.22 -5.69 -7.20
CA GLU A 98 -11.59 -4.36 -7.67
C GLU A 98 -11.64 -4.28 -9.21
N ASP A 99 -12.65 -3.60 -9.74
CA ASP A 99 -12.72 -3.25 -11.15
C ASP A 99 -11.94 -1.96 -11.42
N LEU A 100 -10.82 -2.08 -12.12
CA LEU A 100 -9.86 -1.00 -12.35
C LEU A 100 -9.71 -0.68 -13.84
N ASP A 101 -9.99 0.56 -14.20
CA ASP A 101 -9.64 1.10 -15.51
C ASP A 101 -8.21 1.65 -15.51
N PHE A 102 -7.23 0.79 -15.82
CA PHE A 102 -5.82 1.16 -15.92
C PHE A 102 -5.55 2.27 -16.94
N LYS A 103 -6.36 2.39 -18.00
CA LYS A 103 -6.21 3.46 -19.00
C LYS A 103 -6.61 4.80 -18.39
N ALA A 104 -7.72 4.86 -17.67
CA ALA A 104 -8.14 6.07 -16.96
C ALA A 104 -7.13 6.49 -15.87
N LEU A 105 -6.47 5.50 -15.24
CA LEU A 105 -5.44 5.73 -14.24
C LEU A 105 -4.07 6.11 -14.82
N LYS A 106 -3.88 5.98 -16.14
CA LYS A 106 -2.59 6.18 -16.83
C LYS A 106 -1.46 5.29 -16.28
N ILE A 107 -1.81 4.09 -15.84
CA ILE A 107 -0.87 3.09 -15.31
C ILE A 107 -0.69 2.02 -16.38
N GLN A 108 0.55 1.66 -16.68
CA GLN A 108 0.87 0.59 -17.61
C GLN A 108 0.83 -0.76 -16.87
N GLY A 109 0.23 -1.77 -17.50
CA GLY A 109 0.09 -3.12 -16.97
C GLY A 109 -1.36 -3.52 -16.74
N ASP A 110 -1.53 -4.66 -16.09
CA ASP A 110 -2.81 -5.18 -15.63
C ASP A 110 -2.77 -5.48 -14.13
N LEU A 111 -3.93 -5.75 -13.55
CA LEU A 111 -4.07 -6.02 -12.13
C LEU A 111 -3.25 -7.23 -11.67
N PRO A 112 -3.26 -8.39 -12.36
CA PRO A 112 -2.44 -9.54 -11.96
C PRO A 112 -0.93 -9.24 -11.93
N THR A 113 -0.41 -8.53 -12.93
CA THR A 113 1.01 -8.17 -12.99
C THR A 113 1.41 -7.25 -11.84
N ILE A 114 0.57 -6.27 -11.53
CA ILE A 114 0.83 -5.32 -10.44
C ILE A 114 0.75 -6.02 -9.09
N VAL A 115 -0.28 -6.84 -8.86
CA VAL A 115 -0.42 -7.63 -7.64
C VAL A 115 0.79 -8.56 -7.45
N GLY A 116 1.21 -9.26 -8.50
CA GLY A 116 2.39 -10.13 -8.48
C GLY A 116 3.67 -9.36 -8.11
N ARG A 117 3.89 -8.19 -8.73
CA ARG A 117 5.07 -7.36 -8.42
C ARG A 117 5.09 -6.87 -6.97
N ILE A 118 3.93 -6.49 -6.42
CA ILE A 118 3.82 -6.12 -5.00
C ILE A 118 4.10 -7.35 -4.13
N ALA A 119 3.49 -8.49 -4.42
CA ALA A 119 3.67 -9.71 -3.65
C ALA A 119 5.15 -10.15 -3.60
N GLU A 120 5.83 -10.16 -4.74
CA GLU A 120 7.26 -10.48 -4.84
C GLU A 120 8.12 -9.50 -4.03
N SER A 121 7.88 -8.20 -4.16
CA SER A 121 8.68 -7.16 -3.48
C SER A 121 8.50 -7.17 -1.97
N PHE A 122 7.42 -7.75 -1.45
CA PHE A 122 7.14 -7.81 -0.01
C PHE A 122 7.11 -9.24 0.54
N GLY A 123 7.57 -10.23 -0.25
CA GLY A 123 7.63 -11.64 0.17
C GLY A 123 6.28 -12.25 0.53
N LEU A 124 5.19 -11.79 -0.08
CA LEU A 124 3.82 -12.19 0.26
C LEU A 124 3.43 -13.47 -0.49
N GLN A 125 2.74 -14.37 0.21
CA GLN A 125 2.12 -15.53 -0.41
C GLN A 125 0.79 -15.11 -1.04
N MET A 126 0.69 -15.20 -2.37
CA MET A 126 -0.60 -15.05 -3.03
C MET A 126 -1.42 -16.32 -2.77
N THR A 127 -2.58 -16.17 -2.14
CA THR A 127 -3.54 -17.28 -2.08
C THR A 127 -4.21 -17.41 -3.45
N ALA A 128 -4.12 -18.60 -4.03
CA ALA A 128 -4.63 -18.93 -5.36
C ALA A 128 -6.14 -19.19 -5.36
#